data_AF-A0A960H1E3-F1
#
_entry.id   AF-A0A960H1E3-F1
#
_cell.length_a   1.000
_cell.length_b   1.000
_cell.length_c   1.000
_cell.angle_alpha   90.00
_cell.angle_beta   90.00
_cell.angle_gamma   90.00
#
_symmetry.space_group_name_H-M   'P 1'
#
loop_
_entity.id
_entity.type
_entity.pdbx_description
1 polymer ?
#
loop_
_entity_poly.entity_id
_entity_poly.type
_entity_poly.pdbx_seq_one_letter_code
_entity_poly.pdbx_strand_id
1 'polypeptide(L)'
;MKSRFRWPLTASVLIIAVAFGVWAAFFRGPSEKCKPVVDILEFNHAQAAKVSEKPPDPNNPVPTQAEDLIYQQWADGLAERAQKVSDPGLQVQAIQLAQLASEFAAGLPGVRAAVQHRAPGAPPPPQVLGMFALNQRIADQLQQLSQACKS
;
A
#
# COMPACT_ATOMS: atom_id res chain seq x y z
N MET A 1 11.79 18.39 -33.97
CA MET A 1 10.46 18.21 -33.34
C MET A 1 10.68 17.83 -31.89
N LYS A 2 10.21 18.65 -30.95
CA LYS A 2 10.44 18.48 -29.50
C LYS A 2 9.45 17.43 -29.01
N SER A 3 9.87 16.17 -28.89
CA SER A 3 9.05 15.09 -28.34
C SER A 3 8.73 15.42 -26.88
N ARG A 4 7.52 15.89 -26.64
CA ARG A 4 6.96 16.11 -25.31
C ARG A 4 6.37 14.77 -24.87
N PHE A 5 7.21 13.76 -24.69
CA PHE A 5 6.76 12.51 -24.06
C PHE A 5 6.58 12.81 -22.57
N ARG A 6 5.41 13.37 -22.26
CA ARG A 6 4.95 13.61 -20.90
C ARG A 6 4.70 12.22 -20.32
N TRP A 7 5.60 11.77 -19.44
CA TRP A 7 5.34 10.65 -18.57
C TRP A 7 3.93 10.81 -17.98
N PRO A 8 2.97 9.91 -18.25
CA PRO A 8 1.88 9.72 -17.30
C PRO A 8 2.46 8.92 -16.12
N LEU A 9 3.32 9.54 -15.31
CA LEU A 9 3.65 9.01 -13.99
C LEU A 9 2.54 9.41 -13.04
N THR A 10 1.39 8.77 -13.21
CA THR A 10 0.47 8.53 -12.10
C THR A 10 1.10 7.47 -11.18
N ALA A 11 2.26 7.79 -10.61
CA ALA A 11 2.86 7.07 -9.48
C ALA A 11 2.64 7.87 -8.19
N SER A 12 1.54 8.63 -8.15
CA SER A 12 0.92 9.06 -6.92
C SER A 12 0.53 7.83 -6.13
N VAL A 13 1.13 7.70 -4.95
CA VAL A 13 0.44 7.07 -3.82
C VAL A 13 0.13 5.59 -4.06
N LEU A 14 1.15 4.75 -3.96
CA LEU A 14 0.98 3.30 -3.80
C LEU A 14 0.58 2.98 -2.35
N ILE A 15 -0.52 3.58 -1.87
CA ILE A 15 -1.28 3.00 -0.77
C ILE A 15 -2.64 2.69 -1.36
N ILE A 16 -2.90 1.41 -1.58
CA ILE A 16 -4.12 0.97 -2.25
C ILE A 16 -5.29 1.22 -1.32
N ALA A 17 -6.17 2.15 -1.70
CA ALA A 17 -7.50 2.24 -1.14
C ALA A 17 -8.31 1.03 -1.65
N VAL A 18 -8.15 -0.13 -1.01
CA VAL A 18 -9.15 -1.19 -1.18
C VAL A 18 -10.39 -0.66 -0.47
N ALA A 19 -11.36 -0.17 -1.25
CA ALA A 19 -12.60 0.38 -0.75
C ALA A 19 -13.42 -0.72 -0.05
N PHE A 20 -13.23 -0.85 1.27
CA PHE A 20 -14.10 -1.66 2.15
C PHE A 20 -15.18 -0.78 2.77
N GLY A 21 -16.14 -0.37 1.94
CA GLY A 21 -17.18 0.58 2.32
C GLY A 21 -18.60 0.09 2.10
N VAL A 22 -18.93 -1.19 2.34
CA VAL A 22 -20.34 -1.66 2.33
C VAL A 22 -20.62 -2.81 3.32
N TRP A 23 -19.63 -3.28 4.08
CA TRP A 23 -19.78 -4.53 4.85
C TRP A 23 -20.74 -4.38 6.05
N ALA A 24 -20.64 -3.28 6.80
CA ALA A 24 -21.50 -3.00 7.96
C ALA A 24 -22.99 -2.77 7.63
N ALA A 25 -23.31 -2.38 6.40
CA ALA A 25 -24.69 -2.11 5.98
C ALA A 25 -25.43 -3.35 5.45
N PHE A 26 -24.71 -4.41 5.05
CA PHE A 26 -25.29 -5.56 4.34
C PHE A 26 -25.23 -6.89 5.11
N PHE A 27 -24.32 -7.05 6.09
CA PHE A 27 -24.16 -8.28 6.86
C PHE A 27 -24.19 -8.01 8.38
N ARG A 28 -24.72 -8.95 9.17
CA ARG A 28 -24.95 -8.87 10.63
C ARG A 28 -23.68 -8.76 11.49
N GLY A 29 -22.79 -7.78 11.25
CA GLY A 29 -21.58 -7.55 12.05
C GLY A 29 -20.50 -8.62 11.82
N PRO A 30 -19.19 -8.28 11.77
CA PRO A 30 -18.17 -9.26 11.40
C PRO A 30 -18.26 -10.41 12.39
N SER A 31 -18.09 -11.66 11.93
CA SER A 31 -17.85 -12.74 12.87
C SER A 31 -16.70 -12.31 13.81
N GLU A 32 -16.71 -12.71 15.08
CA GLU A 32 -15.65 -12.27 16.02
C GLU A 32 -14.24 -12.54 15.47
N LYS A 33 -14.10 -13.58 14.64
CA LYS A 33 -12.90 -13.95 13.90
C LYS A 33 -12.44 -12.92 12.86
N CYS A 34 -13.37 -12.24 12.20
CA CYS A 34 -13.11 -11.28 11.13
C CYS A 34 -12.97 -9.84 11.62
N LYS A 35 -13.35 -9.54 12.86
CA LYS A 35 -13.22 -8.19 13.43
C LYS A 35 -11.78 -7.64 13.35
N PRO A 36 -10.70 -8.41 13.64
CA PRO A 36 -9.33 -7.91 13.49
C PRO A 36 -8.93 -7.68 12.03
N VAL A 37 -9.43 -8.50 11.09
CA VAL A 37 -9.19 -8.30 9.66
C VAL A 37 -9.88 -7.03 9.15
N VAL A 38 -11.10 -6.73 9.64
CA VAL A 38 -11.78 -5.49 9.32
C VAL A 38 -10.99 -4.26 9.79
N ASP A 39 -10.42 -4.29 11.00
CA ASP A 39 -9.54 -3.20 11.49
C ASP A 39 -8.30 -3.02 10.61
N ILE A 40 -7.68 -4.10 10.11
CA ILE A 40 -6.59 -4.02 9.12
C ILE A 40 -7.04 -3.27 7.85
N LEU A 41 -8.20 -3.67 7.29
CA LEU A 41 -8.71 -3.10 6.05
C LEU A 41 -9.10 -1.62 6.21
N GLU A 42 -9.77 -1.28 7.31
CA GLU A 42 -10.15 0.10 7.64
C GLU A 42 -8.93 0.99 7.86
N PHE A 43 -7.93 0.51 8.61
CA PHE A 43 -6.69 1.24 8.81
C PHE A 43 -5.97 1.49 7.48
N ASN A 44 -5.83 0.46 6.64
CA ASN A 44 -5.19 0.62 5.34
C ASN A 44 -5.95 1.63 4.46
N HIS A 45 -7.29 1.56 4.43
CA HIS A 45 -8.13 2.51 3.69
C HIS A 45 -7.97 3.94 4.21
N ALA A 46 -7.95 4.14 5.53
CA ALA A 46 -7.75 5.44 6.14
C ALA A 46 -6.37 6.03 5.81
N GLN A 47 -5.32 5.21 5.76
CA GLN A 47 -3.99 5.64 5.34
C GLN A 47 -3.96 5.97 3.84
N ALA A 48 -4.62 5.18 3.01
CA ALA A 48 -4.74 5.46 1.58
C ALA A 48 -5.42 6.81 1.31
N ALA A 49 -6.49 7.13 2.05
CA ALA A 49 -7.18 8.42 1.95
C ALA A 49 -6.25 9.60 2.26
N LYS A 50 -5.46 9.52 3.34
CA LYS A 50 -4.50 10.57 3.73
C LYS A 50 -3.45 10.84 2.66
N VAL A 51 -2.96 9.79 2.01
CA VAL A 51 -1.97 9.96 0.95
C VAL A 51 -2.62 10.45 -0.35
N SER A 52 -3.88 10.05 -0.63
CA SER A 52 -4.64 10.54 -1.80
C SER A 52 -4.98 12.03 -1.74
N GLU A 53 -5.09 12.61 -0.54
CA GLU A 53 -5.31 14.05 -0.34
C GLU A 53 -4.14 14.92 -0.84
N LYS A 54 -2.93 14.34 -0.94
CA LYS A 54 -1.75 15.04 -1.44
C LYS A 54 -1.55 14.67 -2.91
N PRO A 55 -1.86 15.56 -3.87
CA PRO A 55 -1.63 15.26 -5.27
C PRO A 55 -0.14 14.95 -5.48
N PRO A 56 0.20 13.98 -6.33
CA PRO A 56 1.59 13.70 -6.68
C PRO A 56 2.23 14.97 -7.21
N ASP A 57 3.48 15.24 -6.83
CA ASP A 57 4.24 16.22 -7.58
C ASP A 57 4.59 15.59 -8.94
N PRO A 58 4.09 16.12 -10.07
CA PRO A 58 4.42 15.59 -11.39
C PRO A 58 5.93 15.66 -11.70
N ASN A 59 6.71 16.43 -10.95
CA ASN A 59 8.16 16.52 -11.05
C ASN A 59 8.91 15.62 -10.06
N ASN A 60 8.23 15.10 -9.03
CA ASN A 60 8.79 14.18 -8.06
C ASN A 60 7.78 13.07 -7.69
N PRO A 61 7.65 12.06 -8.55
CA PRO A 61 6.65 11.01 -8.42
C PRO A 61 7.01 9.95 -7.34
N VAL A 62 8.08 10.16 -6.58
CA VAL A 62 8.54 9.24 -5.53
C VAL A 62 8.40 9.93 -4.17
N PRO A 63 7.93 9.22 -3.12
CA PRO A 63 7.90 9.75 -1.76
C PRO A 63 9.22 10.41 -1.35
N THR A 64 9.12 11.57 -0.72
CA THR A 64 10.23 12.36 -0.18
C THR A 64 10.76 11.75 1.12
N GLN A 65 11.94 12.18 1.56
CA GLN A 65 12.53 11.69 2.82
C GLN A 65 11.67 12.01 4.04
N ALA A 66 10.94 13.12 4.00
CA ALA A 66 9.99 13.47 5.05
C ALA A 66 8.80 12.49 5.12
N GLU A 67 8.49 11.79 4.02
CA GLU A 67 7.38 10.83 3.95
C GLU A 67 7.80 9.41 4.36
N ASP A 68 9.10 9.10 4.48
CA ASP A 68 9.57 7.76 4.88
C ASP A 68 8.97 7.33 6.22
N LEU A 69 8.89 8.26 7.19
CA LEU A 69 8.28 7.99 8.49
C LEU A 69 6.78 7.65 8.39
N ILE A 70 6.06 8.24 7.44
CA ILE A 70 4.63 7.99 7.22
C ILE A 70 4.43 6.56 6.73
N TYR A 71 5.24 6.11 5.77
CA TYR A 71 5.19 4.73 5.26
C TYR A 71 5.65 3.71 6.31
N GLN A 72 6.64 4.05 7.14
CA GLN A 72 7.03 3.21 8.28
C GLN A 72 5.88 3.06 9.28
N GLN A 73 5.24 4.15 9.69
CA GLN A 73 4.10 4.12 10.60
C GLN A 73 2.91 3.34 10.04
N TRP A 74 2.68 3.40 8.72
CA TRP A 74 1.68 2.55 8.07
C TRP A 74 2.04 1.07 8.15
N ALA A 75 3.29 0.69 7.83
CA ALA A 75 3.75 -0.70 7.93
C ALA A 75 3.68 -1.23 9.36
N ASP A 76 4.14 -0.45 10.34
CA ASP A 76 4.07 -0.79 11.77
C ASP A 76 2.61 -0.93 12.24
N GLY A 77 1.73 -0.03 11.80
CA GLY A 77 0.31 -0.07 12.12
C GLY A 77 -0.41 -1.29 11.53
N LEU A 78 0.04 -1.80 10.37
CA LEU A 78 -0.42 -3.08 9.81
C LEU A 78 0.12 -4.26 10.61
N ALA A 79 1.39 -4.23 11.02
CA ALA A 79 1.99 -5.28 11.84
C ALA A 79 1.29 -5.43 13.20
N GLU A 80 1.02 -4.31 13.88
CA GLU A 80 0.29 -4.30 15.16
C GLU A 80 -1.10 -4.95 15.03
N ARG A 81 -1.80 -4.70 13.92
CA ARG A 81 -3.13 -5.25 13.68
C ARG A 81 -3.10 -6.70 13.23
N ALA A 82 -2.11 -7.08 12.44
CA ALA A 82 -1.89 -8.47 12.06
C ALA A 82 -1.71 -9.39 13.28
N GLN A 83 -1.03 -8.90 14.33
CA GLN A 83 -0.88 -9.64 15.59
C GLN A 83 -2.18 -9.88 16.35
N LYS A 84 -3.23 -9.08 16.08
CA LYS A 84 -4.57 -9.22 16.71
C LYS A 84 -5.43 -10.27 16.00
N VAL A 85 -5.02 -10.76 14.83
CA VAL A 85 -5.71 -11.83 14.10
C VAL A 85 -5.37 -13.18 14.75
N SER A 86 -6.39 -13.84 15.30
CA SER A 86 -6.23 -15.10 16.05
C SER A 86 -6.65 -16.34 15.26
N ASP A 87 -7.44 -16.20 14.20
CA ASP A 87 -7.80 -17.33 13.34
C ASP A 87 -6.56 -17.76 12.53
N PRO A 88 -6.09 -19.02 12.63
CA PRO A 88 -4.83 -19.44 12.00
C PRO A 88 -4.81 -19.26 10.47
N GLY A 89 -5.97 -19.42 9.80
CA GLY A 89 -6.07 -19.27 8.35
C GLY A 89 -5.96 -17.81 7.89
N LEU A 90 -6.42 -16.87 8.72
CA LEU A 90 -6.34 -15.44 8.48
C LEU A 90 -5.04 -14.83 9.00
N GLN A 91 -4.48 -15.36 10.08
CA GLN A 91 -3.28 -14.84 10.75
C GLN A 91 -2.06 -14.89 9.82
N VAL A 92 -1.87 -16.00 9.11
CA VAL A 92 -0.77 -16.15 8.14
C VAL A 92 -0.84 -15.07 7.06
N GLN A 93 -2.03 -14.84 6.51
CA GLN A 93 -2.29 -13.83 5.48
C GLN A 93 -2.07 -12.40 6.01
N ALA A 94 -2.50 -12.13 7.24
CA ALA A 94 -2.32 -10.82 7.87
C ALA A 94 -0.84 -10.52 8.17
N ILE A 95 -0.08 -11.52 8.63
CA ILE A 95 1.37 -11.39 8.84
C ILE A 95 2.10 -11.15 7.51
N GLN A 96 1.74 -11.89 6.46
CA GLN A 96 2.31 -11.68 5.11
C GLN A 96 2.03 -10.27 4.59
N LEU A 97 0.82 -9.74 4.78
CA LEU A 97 0.50 -8.35 4.45
C LEU A 97 1.43 -7.36 5.17
N ALA A 98 1.62 -7.54 6.48
CA ALA A 98 2.48 -6.67 7.28
C ALA A 98 3.95 -6.73 6.83
N GLN A 99 4.44 -7.92 6.46
CA GLN A 99 5.79 -8.11 5.91
C GLN A 99 5.96 -7.38 4.58
N LEU A 100 5.01 -7.55 3.65
CA LEU A 100 5.04 -6.86 2.36
C LEU A 100 4.99 -5.34 2.53
N ALA A 101 4.18 -4.83 3.45
CA ALA A 101 4.13 -3.40 3.76
C ALA A 101 5.45 -2.87 4.32
N SER A 102 6.11 -3.65 5.18
CA SER A 102 7.43 -3.32 5.73
C SER A 102 8.51 -3.29 4.65
N GLU A 103 8.51 -4.28 3.75
CA GLU A 103 9.39 -4.32 2.57
C GLU A 103 9.17 -3.11 1.66
N PHE A 104 7.91 -2.74 1.44
CA PHE A 104 7.55 -1.56 0.67
C PHE A 104 8.12 -0.29 1.31
N ALA A 105 7.87 -0.05 2.61
CA ALA A 105 8.39 1.11 3.32
C ALA A 105 9.93 1.17 3.29
N ALA A 106 10.60 0.04 3.49
CA ALA A 106 12.06 -0.06 3.47
C ALA A 106 12.68 0.18 2.08
N GLY A 107 11.93 -0.09 1.00
CA GLY A 107 12.40 0.07 -0.38
C GLY A 107 12.39 1.51 -0.91
N LEU A 108 11.62 2.40 -0.28
CA LEU A 108 11.42 3.79 -0.75
C LEU A 108 12.71 4.62 -0.85
N PRO A 109 13.65 4.58 0.11
CA PRO A 109 14.93 5.30 -0.03
C PRO A 109 15.74 4.84 -1.24
N GLY A 110 15.73 3.53 -1.54
CA GLY A 110 16.42 2.95 -2.69
C GLY A 110 15.83 3.41 -4.02
N VAL A 111 14.49 3.49 -4.12
CA VAL A 111 13.84 4.08 -5.30
C VAL A 111 14.21 5.54 -5.46
N ARG A 112 14.16 6.32 -4.37
CA ARG A 112 14.50 7.75 -4.40
C ARG A 112 15.91 7.98 -4.94
N ALA A 113 16.90 7.23 -4.43
CA ALA A 113 18.27 7.30 -4.92
C ALA A 113 18.37 6.92 -6.42
N ALA A 114 17.62 5.90 -6.86
CA ALA A 114 17.63 5.45 -8.25
C ALA A 114 17.00 6.44 -9.24
N VAL A 115 16.14 7.35 -8.79
CA VAL A 115 15.50 8.38 -9.63
C VAL A 115 16.23 9.73 -9.60
N GLN A 116 16.95 10.05 -8.52
CA GLN A 116 17.59 11.37 -8.33
C GLN A 116 18.58 11.78 -9.42
N HIS A 117 19.30 10.82 -10.02
CA HIS A 117 20.32 11.09 -11.04
C HIS A 117 19.88 10.71 -12.46
N ARG A 118 18.59 10.55 -12.69
CA ARG A 118 18.09 10.00 -13.95
C ARG A 118 17.91 11.08 -15.03
N ALA A 119 18.41 10.80 -16.23
CA ALA A 119 18.18 11.66 -17.38
C ALA A 119 16.68 11.72 -17.74
N PRO A 120 16.15 12.88 -18.17
CA PRO A 120 14.78 13.00 -18.66
C PRO A 120 14.50 11.99 -19.79
N GLY A 121 13.44 11.17 -19.64
CA GLY A 121 13.00 10.20 -20.66
C GLY A 121 13.69 8.83 -20.65
N ALA A 122 14.63 8.57 -19.74
CA ALA A 122 15.18 7.23 -19.55
C ALA A 122 14.08 6.24 -19.07
N PRO A 123 14.16 4.94 -19.42
CA PRO A 123 13.19 3.91 -18.96
C PRO A 123 13.10 3.87 -17.44
N PRO A 124 12.10 3.29 -16.76
CA PRO A 124 12.10 3.22 -15.29
C PRO A 124 13.26 2.38 -14.72
N PRO A 125 13.84 2.72 -13.55
CA PRO A 125 14.80 1.86 -12.88
C PRO A 125 14.15 0.54 -12.43
N PRO A 126 14.91 -0.58 -12.38
CA PRO A 126 14.41 -1.84 -11.84
C PRO A 126 13.79 -1.71 -10.44
N GLN A 127 14.31 -0.80 -9.61
CA GLN A 127 13.81 -0.51 -8.27
C GLN A 127 12.34 -0.03 -8.29
N VAL A 128 11.96 0.81 -9.25
CA VAL A 128 10.57 1.28 -9.41
C VAL A 128 9.64 0.13 -9.82
N LEU A 129 10.10 -0.73 -10.72
CA LEU A 129 9.33 -1.91 -11.15
C LEU A 129 9.15 -2.91 -10.01
N GLY A 130 10.18 -3.13 -9.20
CA GLY A 130 10.10 -3.97 -8.00
C GLY A 130 9.09 -3.45 -6.99
N MET A 131 9.05 -2.13 -6.77
CA MET A 131 8.07 -1.51 -5.88
C MET A 131 6.64 -1.59 -6.41
N PHE A 132 6.45 -1.46 -7.72
CA PHE A 132 5.14 -1.70 -8.33
C PHE A 132 4.67 -3.14 -8.10
N ALA A 133 5.56 -4.13 -8.30
CA ALA A 133 5.25 -5.53 -8.05
C ALA A 133 4.94 -5.81 -6.57
N LEU A 134 5.67 -5.19 -5.63
CA LEU A 134 5.36 -5.28 -4.19
C LEU A 134 3.98 -4.70 -3.87
N ASN A 135 3.65 -3.53 -4.43
CA ASN A 135 2.34 -2.92 -4.23
C ASN A 135 1.19 -3.81 -4.76
N GLN A 136 1.37 -4.46 -5.92
CA GLN A 136 0.38 -5.41 -6.43
C GLN A 136 0.17 -6.59 -5.46
N ARG A 137 1.24 -7.15 -4.90
CA ARG A 137 1.12 -8.23 -3.90
C ARG A 137 0.39 -7.78 -2.64
N ILE A 138 0.61 -6.54 -2.19
CA ILE A 138 -0.12 -5.95 -1.07
C ILE A 138 -1.62 -5.83 -1.41
N ALA A 139 -1.95 -5.39 -2.63
CA ALA A 139 -3.32 -5.35 -3.15
C ALA A 139 -4.00 -6.71 -3.06
N ASP A 140 -3.34 -7.72 -3.60
CA ASP A 140 -3.85 -9.09 -3.69
C ASP A 140 -4.08 -9.65 -2.28
N GLN A 141 -3.15 -9.41 -1.36
CA GLN A 141 -3.26 -9.88 0.02
C GLN A 141 -4.42 -9.21 0.77
N LEU A 142 -4.60 -7.90 0.60
CA LEU A 142 -5.76 -7.16 1.15
C LEU A 142 -7.08 -7.69 0.59
N GLN A 143 -7.11 -7.99 -0.71
CA GLN A 143 -8.29 -8.56 -1.37
C GLN A 143 -8.60 -9.97 -0.87
N GLN A 144 -7.60 -10.82 -0.66
CA GLN A 144 -7.76 -12.17 -0.13
C GLN A 144 -8.32 -12.15 1.30
N LEU A 145 -7.74 -11.33 2.18
CA LEU A 145 -8.21 -11.14 3.56
C LEU A 145 -9.67 -10.66 3.58
N SER A 146 -9.98 -9.71 2.70
CA SER A 146 -11.34 -9.25 2.50
C SER A 146 -12.31 -10.38 2.10
N GLN A 147 -11.96 -11.16 1.06
CA GLN A 147 -12.83 -12.20 0.52
C GLN A 147 -13.08 -13.28 1.56
N ALA A 148 -12.06 -13.65 2.34
CA ALA A 148 -12.16 -14.60 3.43
C ALA A 148 -13.11 -14.15 4.56
N CYS A 149 -13.38 -12.84 4.67
CA CYS A 149 -14.30 -12.27 5.65
C CYS A 149 -15.65 -11.80 5.07
N LYS A 150 -15.88 -11.98 3.77
CA LYS A 150 -17.18 -11.78 3.11
C LYS A 150 -18.07 -13.02 3.13
N SER A 151 -17.49 -14.20 3.33
CA SER A 151 -18.18 -15.49 3.38
C SER A 151 -18.85 -15.76 4.72
#